data_AF-A0A846DBM4-F1
#
_entry.id   AF-A0A846DBM4-F1
#
_cell.length_a   1.000
_cell.length_b   1.000
_cell.length_c   1.000
_cell.angle_alpha   90.00
_cell.angle_beta   90.00
_cell.angle_gamma   90.00
#
_symmetry.space_group_name_H-M   'P 1'
#
loop_
_entity.id
_entity.type
_entity.pdbx_description
1 polymer ?
#
loop_
_entity_poly.entity_id
_entity_poly.type
_entity_poly.pdbx_seq_one_letter_code
_entity_poly.pdbx_strand_id
1 'polypeptide(L)'
;MQNLNNESQGFIRLSTDEVKNNLVDILRRVIFENERIIVQQGQEDIAAIIPVSEFEKLSELWDEIASSQFSPEEEEYYQYERGIHCLYLDDIEANFHDILEEVKFDGELFALLPPENLGGKKMDSCEPGAILINLGQFWIPESMIVEKNEA
;
A
#
# COMPACT_ATOMS: atom_id res chain seq x y z
N MET A 1 1.46 -32.94 3.91
CA MET A 1 1.56 -31.74 3.06
C MET A 1 0.30 -30.93 3.31
N GLN A 2 0.40 -29.92 4.16
CA GLN A 2 -0.73 -29.06 4.50
C GLN A 2 -0.79 -27.94 3.46
N ASN A 3 -1.93 -27.83 2.76
CA ASN A 3 -2.30 -26.61 2.04
C ASN A 3 -2.46 -25.52 3.11
N LEU A 4 -1.46 -24.65 3.23
CA LEU A 4 -1.59 -23.43 4.00
C LEU A 4 -2.58 -22.54 3.26
N ASN A 5 -3.73 -22.31 3.89
CA ASN A 5 -4.80 -21.44 3.42
C ASN A 5 -4.24 -20.13 2.86
N ASN A 6 -4.46 -19.87 1.57
CA ASN A 6 -4.10 -18.62 0.89
C ASN A 6 -4.88 -17.38 1.39
N GLU A 7 -5.71 -17.52 2.42
CA GLU A 7 -6.59 -16.49 2.98
C GLU A 7 -6.39 -16.33 4.51
N SER A 8 -5.15 -16.44 5.00
CA SER A 8 -4.88 -16.07 6.39
C SER A 8 -4.84 -14.53 6.52
N GLN A 9 -5.79 -13.98 7.29
CA GLN A 9 -5.87 -12.60 7.80
C GLN A 9 -6.48 -11.52 6.89
N GLY A 10 -7.34 -11.87 5.93
CA GLY A 10 -8.03 -10.85 5.09
C GLY A 10 -7.12 -10.22 4.04
N PHE A 11 -6.06 -10.94 3.65
CA PHE A 11 -5.10 -10.57 2.62
C PHE A 11 -5.08 -11.63 1.53
N ILE A 12 -4.94 -11.17 0.30
CA ILE A 12 -4.82 -12.02 -0.88
C ILE A 12 -3.39 -11.91 -1.39
N ARG A 13 -2.68 -13.03 -1.40
CA ARG A 13 -1.28 -13.09 -1.85
C ARG A 13 -1.23 -13.42 -3.34
N LEU A 14 -0.57 -12.58 -4.10
CA LEU A 14 -0.34 -12.75 -5.54
C LEU A 14 1.14 -12.62 -5.84
N SER A 15 1.65 -13.46 -6.74
CA SER A 15 3.01 -13.34 -7.25
C SER A 15 3.19 -12.05 -8.07
N THR A 16 4.43 -11.59 -8.22
CA THR A 16 4.74 -10.45 -9.11
C THR A 16 4.19 -10.63 -10.53
N ASP A 17 4.24 -11.85 -11.07
CA ASP A 17 3.73 -12.13 -12.41
C ASP A 17 2.21 -12.07 -12.48
N GLU A 18 1.51 -12.58 -11.45
CA GLU A 18 0.05 -12.46 -11.37
C GLU A 18 -0.38 -11.01 -11.25
N VAL A 19 0.36 -10.20 -10.48
CA VAL A 19 0.08 -8.77 -10.33
C VAL A 19 0.26 -8.05 -11.64
N LYS A 20 1.43 -8.20 -12.27
CA LYS A 20 1.77 -7.54 -13.54
C LYS A 20 0.76 -7.86 -14.64
N ASN A 21 0.32 -9.11 -14.75
CA ASN A 21 -0.56 -9.53 -15.83
C ASN A 21 -2.05 -9.22 -15.58
N ASN A 22 -2.42 -8.77 -14.37
CA ASN A 22 -3.82 -8.54 -13.97
C ASN A 22 -4.05 -7.20 -13.28
N LEU A 23 -3.21 -6.19 -13.52
CA LEU A 23 -3.27 -4.88 -12.83
C LEU A 23 -4.66 -4.24 -12.85
N VAL A 24 -5.36 -4.28 -13.99
CA VAL A 24 -6.72 -3.71 -14.10
C VAL A 24 -7.71 -4.42 -13.18
N ASP A 25 -7.69 -5.76 -13.13
CA ASP A 25 -8.59 -6.49 -12.23
C ASP A 25 -8.21 -6.30 -10.76
N ILE A 26 -6.91 -6.24 -10.47
CA ILE A 26 -6.42 -5.95 -9.12
C ILE A 26 -6.89 -4.58 -8.64
N LEU A 27 -6.74 -3.53 -9.46
CA LEU A 27 -7.26 -2.21 -9.10
C LEU A 27 -8.77 -2.24 -8.90
N ARG A 28 -9.52 -2.93 -9.75
CA ARG A 28 -10.97 -3.10 -9.59
C ARG A 28 -11.31 -3.69 -8.22
N ARG A 29 -10.61 -4.76 -7.83
CA ARG A 29 -10.81 -5.47 -6.56
C ARG A 29 -10.41 -4.62 -5.36
N VAL A 30 -9.26 -3.96 -5.41
CA VAL A 30 -8.82 -3.06 -4.34
C VAL A 30 -9.80 -1.90 -4.18
N ILE A 31 -10.18 -1.23 -5.27
CA ILE A 31 -11.02 -0.02 -5.23
C ILE A 31 -12.46 -0.34 -4.85
N PHE A 32 -13.08 -1.37 -5.44
CA PHE A 32 -14.52 -1.62 -5.28
C PHE A 32 -14.84 -2.68 -4.24
N GLU A 33 -13.92 -3.61 -3.96
CA GLU A 33 -14.13 -4.72 -3.04
C GLU A 33 -13.33 -4.52 -1.72
N ASN A 34 -12.54 -3.44 -1.63
CA ASN A 34 -11.65 -3.14 -0.50
C ASN A 34 -10.67 -4.29 -0.18
N GLU A 35 -10.27 -5.03 -1.21
CA GLU A 35 -9.30 -6.10 -1.05
C GLU A 35 -7.89 -5.55 -0.85
N ARG A 36 -7.09 -6.31 -0.11
CA ARG A 36 -5.69 -6.01 0.17
C ARG A 36 -4.84 -7.07 -0.48
N ILE A 37 -4.01 -6.66 -1.43
CA ILE A 37 -3.18 -7.58 -2.19
C ILE A 37 -1.76 -7.51 -1.64
N ILE A 38 -1.23 -8.65 -1.22
CA ILE A 38 0.19 -8.79 -0.88
C ILE A 38 0.92 -9.26 -2.14
N VAL A 39 1.92 -8.51 -2.57
CA VAL A 39 2.78 -8.84 -3.69
C VAL A 39 3.92 -9.73 -3.21
N GLN A 40 4.05 -10.92 -3.80
CA GLN A 40 5.07 -11.90 -3.44
C GLN A 40 6.12 -12.07 -4.53
N GLN A 41 7.39 -12.13 -4.13
CA GLN A 41 8.49 -12.54 -4.99
C GLN A 41 9.07 -13.85 -4.45
N GLY A 42 8.81 -14.96 -5.15
CA GLY A 42 9.16 -16.29 -4.65
C GLY A 42 8.33 -16.67 -3.42
N GLN A 43 8.97 -16.73 -2.24
CA GLN A 43 8.31 -17.00 -0.95
C GLN A 43 8.31 -15.77 -0.02
N GLU A 44 8.78 -14.63 -0.50
CA GLU A 44 8.90 -13.39 0.28
C GLU A 44 7.73 -12.46 -0.06
N ASP A 45 7.02 -11.99 0.97
CA ASP A 45 6.06 -10.89 0.85
C ASP A 45 6.89 -9.60 0.75
N ILE A 46 6.74 -8.82 -0.32
CA ILE A 46 7.61 -7.64 -0.59
C ILE A 46 6.88 -6.29 -0.55
N ALA A 47 5.59 -6.26 -0.89
CA ALA A 47 4.80 -5.04 -0.91
C ALA A 47 3.31 -5.35 -0.70
N ALA A 48 2.51 -4.33 -0.46
CA ALA A 48 1.05 -4.41 -0.46
C ALA A 48 0.44 -3.39 -1.42
N ILE A 49 -0.65 -3.77 -2.08
CA ILE A 49 -1.55 -2.87 -2.81
C ILE A 49 -2.83 -2.76 -1.99
N ILE A 50 -3.16 -1.55 -1.55
CA ILE A 50 -4.27 -1.29 -0.63
C ILE A 50 -5.15 -0.14 -1.11
N PRO A 51 -6.40 -0.05 -0.63
CA PRO A 51 -7.26 1.10 -0.93
C PRO A 51 -6.69 2.40 -0.37
N VAL A 52 -6.87 3.52 -1.08
CA VAL A 52 -6.42 4.85 -0.60
C VAL A 52 -7.01 5.18 0.78
N SER A 53 -8.29 4.91 0.99
CA SER A 53 -8.94 5.14 2.29
C SER A 53 -8.37 4.33 3.46
N GLU A 54 -7.65 3.24 3.18
CA GLU A 54 -6.93 2.48 4.19
C GLU A 54 -5.56 3.11 4.47
N PHE A 55 -4.86 3.54 3.42
CA PHE A 55 -3.63 4.30 3.57
C PHE A 55 -3.84 5.60 4.37
N GLU A 56 -4.90 6.37 4.09
CA GLU A 56 -5.22 7.59 4.83
C GLU A 56 -5.37 7.33 6.33
N LYS A 57 -6.10 6.27 6.71
CA LYS A 57 -6.23 5.86 8.12
C LYS A 57 -4.91 5.43 8.73
N LEU A 58 -4.08 4.70 7.98
CA LEU A 58 -2.75 4.33 8.45
C LEU A 58 -1.88 5.56 8.64
N SER A 59 -1.92 6.53 7.72
CA SER A 59 -1.20 7.79 7.83
C SER A 59 -1.63 8.58 9.06
N GLU A 60 -2.94 8.73 9.29
CA GLU A 60 -3.48 9.36 10.50
C GLU A 60 -2.97 8.67 11.77
N LEU A 61 -2.97 7.33 11.80
CA LEU A 61 -2.45 6.56 12.93
C LEU A 61 -0.94 6.77 13.13
N TRP A 62 -0.16 6.81 12.04
CA TRP A 62 1.27 7.11 12.09
C TRP A 62 1.52 8.51 12.63
N ASP A 63 0.75 9.51 12.19
CA ASP A 63 0.83 10.88 12.68
C ASP A 63 0.47 10.98 14.17
N GLU A 64 -0.56 10.25 14.62
CA GLU A 64 -0.91 10.16 16.05
C GLU A 64 0.20 9.51 16.88
N ILE A 65 0.84 8.45 16.37
CA ILE A 65 1.94 7.77 17.06
C ILE A 65 3.17 8.69 17.12
N ALA A 66 3.50 9.37 16.01
CA ALA A 66 4.63 10.29 15.93
C ALA A 66 4.45 11.52 16.83
N SER A 67 3.28 12.17 16.77
CA SER A 67 2.97 13.35 17.60
C SER A 67 2.86 13.03 19.11
N SER A 68 2.64 11.76 19.48
CA SER A 68 2.57 11.35 20.88
C SER A 68 3.93 11.24 21.58
N GLN A 69 5.05 11.11 20.85
CA GLN A 69 6.36 10.79 21.44
C GLN A 69 7.40 11.93 21.38
N PHE A 70 7.13 12.99 20.62
CA PHE A 70 8.10 14.07 20.36
C PHE A 70 7.60 15.44 20.80
N SER A 71 8.53 16.32 21.16
CA SER A 71 8.21 17.72 21.47
C SER A 71 7.88 18.51 20.18
N PRO A 72 7.11 19.62 20.25
CA PRO A 72 6.77 20.43 19.07
C PRO A 72 7.99 20.92 18.25
N GLU A 73 9.17 21.00 18.88
CA GLU A 73 10.43 21.39 18.25
C GLU A 73 11.10 20.25 17.47
N GLU A 74 10.75 18.99 17.75
CA GLU A 74 11.20 17.78 17.04
C GLU A 74 10.25 17.41 15.89
N GLU A 75 8.97 17.76 15.98
CA GLU A 75 7.96 17.55 14.93
C GLU A 75 8.29 18.29 13.62
N GLU A 76 8.94 19.47 13.70
CA GLU A 76 9.40 20.24 12.52
C GLU A 76 10.47 19.49 11.69
N TYR A 77 11.20 18.54 12.29
CA TYR A 77 12.27 17.80 11.62
C TYR A 77 11.75 16.63 10.77
N TYR A 78 10.55 16.14 11.06
CA TYR A 78 9.93 14.98 10.40
C TYR A 78 8.91 15.35 9.31
N GLN A 79 8.57 16.63 9.15
CA GLN A 79 7.76 17.14 8.04
C GLN A 79 8.57 17.22 6.73
N TYR A 80 9.15 16.11 6.29
CA TYR A 80 9.50 15.96 4.88
C TYR A 80 8.27 15.47 4.14
N GLU A 81 7.50 16.39 3.54
CA GLU A 81 6.49 16.08 2.52
C GLU A 81 7.19 15.39 1.33
N ARG A 82 7.48 14.10 1.43
CA ARG A 82 7.72 13.28 0.24
C ARG A 82 6.36 13.11 -0.42
N GLY A 83 6.12 13.88 -1.48
CA GLY A 83 4.93 13.71 -2.30
C GLY A 83 4.84 12.27 -2.82
N ILE A 84 3.63 11.70 -2.82
CA ILE A 84 3.41 10.35 -3.33
C ILE A 84 3.42 10.40 -4.86
N HIS A 85 4.24 9.57 -5.48
CA HIS A 85 4.33 9.49 -6.94
C HIS A 85 3.10 8.77 -7.50
N CYS A 86 2.34 9.44 -8.37
CA CYS A 86 1.21 8.82 -9.07
C CYS A 86 1.67 8.13 -10.35
N LEU A 87 1.30 6.86 -10.53
CA LEU A 87 1.64 6.03 -11.67
C LEU A 87 0.40 5.60 -12.45
N TYR A 88 0.47 5.71 -13.78
CA TYR A 88 -0.49 5.07 -14.67
C TYR A 88 -0.17 3.58 -14.82
N LEU A 89 -1.19 2.79 -15.14
CA LEU A 89 -1.02 1.34 -15.32
C LEU A 89 0.04 0.98 -16.36
N ASP A 90 0.11 1.70 -17.47
CA ASP A 90 1.09 1.45 -18.53
C ASP A 90 2.54 1.65 -18.04
N ASP A 91 2.76 2.62 -17.14
CA ASP A 91 4.08 2.86 -16.54
C ASP A 91 4.46 1.73 -15.57
N ILE A 92 3.47 1.21 -14.83
CA ILE A 92 3.63 0.06 -13.94
C ILE A 92 3.97 -1.17 -14.78
N GLU A 93 3.25 -1.45 -15.87
CA GLU A 93 3.51 -2.61 -16.72
C GLU A 93 4.93 -2.58 -17.32
N ALA A 94 5.38 -1.40 -17.74
CA ALA A 94 6.70 -1.20 -18.33
C ALA A 94 7.82 -1.38 -17.30
N ASN A 95 7.65 -0.86 -16.08
CA ASN A 95 8.73 -0.72 -15.10
C ASN A 95 8.49 -1.48 -13.79
N PHE A 96 7.60 -2.48 -13.80
CA PHE A 96 7.10 -3.11 -12.58
C PHE A 96 8.20 -3.63 -11.63
N HIS A 97 9.28 -4.18 -12.20
CA HIS A 97 10.37 -4.71 -11.40
C HIS A 97 11.09 -3.59 -10.64
N ASP A 98 11.46 -2.53 -11.34
CA ASP A 98 12.18 -1.38 -10.79
C ASP A 98 11.31 -0.67 -9.72
N ILE A 99 10.02 -0.50 -9.98
CA ILE A 99 9.06 0.06 -9.01
C ILE A 99 9.03 -0.78 -7.72
N LEU A 100 9.00 -2.11 -7.84
CA LEU A 100 9.01 -2.99 -6.66
C LEU A 100 10.34 -2.94 -5.91
N GLU A 101 11.47 -2.74 -6.59
CA GLU A 101 12.76 -2.54 -5.94
C GLU A 101 12.78 -1.24 -5.14
N GLU A 102 12.28 -0.14 -5.69
CA GLU A 102 12.15 1.15 -5.00
C GLU A 102 11.23 1.02 -3.76
N VAL A 103 10.08 0.34 -3.89
CA VAL A 103 9.19 0.09 -2.74
C VAL A 103 9.88 -0.78 -1.69
N LYS A 104 10.60 -1.83 -2.10
CA LYS A 104 11.23 -2.79 -1.18
C LYS A 104 12.43 -2.19 -0.43
N PHE A 105 13.34 -1.55 -1.15
CA PHE A 105 14.65 -1.14 -0.63
C PHE A 105 14.68 0.31 -0.18
N ASP A 106 13.99 1.21 -0.90
CA ASP A 106 13.98 2.64 -0.59
C ASP A 106 12.76 3.04 0.25
N GLY A 107 11.78 2.13 0.39
CA GLY A 107 10.55 2.39 1.14
C GLY A 107 9.65 3.41 0.46
N GLU A 108 9.79 3.56 -0.86
CA GLU A 108 8.99 4.49 -1.66
C GLU A 108 7.52 4.07 -1.72
N LEU A 109 6.67 5.09 -1.91
CA LEU A 109 5.21 4.97 -1.94
C LEU A 109 4.70 5.40 -3.30
N PHE A 110 3.86 4.57 -3.91
CA PHE A 110 3.26 4.88 -5.21
C PHE A 110 1.74 4.87 -5.16
N ALA A 111 1.15 5.95 -5.63
CA ALA A 111 -0.26 6.07 -5.91
C ALA A 111 -0.57 5.46 -7.27
N LEU A 112 -1.54 4.55 -7.35
CA LEU A 112 -1.92 3.88 -8.58
C LEU A 112 -3.17 4.54 -9.15
N LEU A 113 -3.05 5.09 -10.35
CA LEU A 113 -4.15 5.75 -11.06
C LEU A 113 -5.01 4.71 -11.78
N PRO A 114 -6.34 4.70 -11.57
CA PRO A 114 -7.23 3.81 -12.28
C PRO A 114 -7.40 4.26 -13.74
N PRO A 115 -7.70 3.33 -14.66
CA PRO A 115 -8.12 3.70 -16.01
C PRO A 115 -9.47 4.43 -15.95
N GLU A 116 -9.76 5.29 -16.94
CA GLU A 116 -11.02 6.05 -16.99
C GLU A 116 -12.27 5.16 -16.89
N ASN A 117 -12.19 3.91 -17.35
CA ASN A 117 -13.25 2.92 -17.25
C ASN A 117 -12.74 1.70 -16.50
N LEU A 118 -13.25 1.49 -15.29
CA LEU A 118 -12.87 0.36 -14.43
C LEU A 118 -14.13 -0.36 -13.95
N GLY A 119 -14.22 -1.67 -14.23
CA GLY A 119 -15.37 -2.48 -13.81
C GLY A 119 -16.74 -1.97 -14.33
N GLY A 120 -16.76 -1.32 -15.51
CA GLY A 120 -17.97 -0.74 -16.09
C GLY A 120 -18.41 0.59 -15.45
N LYS A 121 -17.58 1.18 -14.58
CA LYS A 121 -17.81 2.51 -13.99
C LYS A 121 -16.78 3.51 -14.53
N LYS A 122 -17.22 4.75 -14.71
CA LYS A 122 -16.34 5.86 -15.03
C LYS A 122 -15.60 6.31 -13.77
N MET A 123 -14.29 6.39 -13.84
CA MET A 123 -13.40 6.84 -12.78
C MET A 123 -12.75 8.18 -13.16
N ASP A 124 -12.29 8.93 -12.16
CA ASP A 124 -11.33 10.00 -12.39
C ASP A 124 -9.93 9.36 -12.51
N SER A 125 -9.31 9.47 -13.69
CA SER A 125 -7.99 8.91 -13.96
C SER A 125 -6.84 9.76 -13.40
N CYS A 126 -7.15 10.86 -12.74
CA CYS A 126 -6.18 11.73 -12.07
C CYS A 126 -6.20 11.55 -10.55
N GLU A 127 -7.22 10.88 -10.00
CA GLU A 127 -7.29 10.56 -8.57
C GLU A 127 -6.76 9.15 -8.30
N PRO A 128 -5.91 8.96 -7.27
CA PRO A 128 -5.41 7.64 -6.93
C PRO A 128 -6.56 6.74 -6.46
N GLY A 129 -6.56 5.50 -6.96
CA GLY A 129 -7.51 4.47 -6.52
C GLY A 129 -6.92 3.51 -5.49
N ALA A 130 -5.62 3.28 -5.56
CA ALA A 130 -4.90 2.38 -4.66
C ALA A 130 -3.50 2.91 -4.36
N ILE A 131 -2.89 2.40 -3.30
CA ILE A 131 -1.51 2.68 -2.92
C ILE A 131 -0.71 1.38 -2.96
N LEU A 132 0.45 1.41 -3.62
CA LEU A 132 1.49 0.41 -3.48
C LEU A 132 2.47 0.87 -2.41
N ILE A 133 2.62 0.06 -1.37
CA ILE A 133 3.35 0.39 -0.15
C ILE A 133 4.24 -0.76 0.32
N ASN A 134 5.34 -0.42 0.98
CA ASN A 134 6.21 -1.39 1.64
C ASN A 134 5.49 -2.05 2.82
N LEU A 135 5.69 -3.37 3.02
CA LEU A 135 5.02 -4.10 4.10
C LEU A 135 5.40 -3.63 5.51
N GLY A 136 6.63 -3.15 5.70
CA GLY A 136 7.08 -2.62 6.98
C GLY A 136 6.37 -1.32 7.39
N GLN A 137 5.89 -0.54 6.42
CA GLN A 137 5.09 0.67 6.67
C GLN A 137 3.59 0.34 6.79
N PHE A 138 3.16 -0.73 6.13
CA PHE A 138 1.78 -1.19 6.17
C PHE A 138 1.41 -1.88 7.50
N TRP A 139 2.38 -2.50 8.18
CA TRP A 139 2.15 -3.15 9.47
C TRP A 139 2.54 -2.24 10.64
N ILE A 140 1.55 -1.73 11.37
CA ILE A 140 1.81 -1.07 12.66
C ILE A 140 2.03 -2.18 13.71
N PRO A 141 3.22 -2.30 14.32
CA PRO A 141 3.45 -3.30 15.37
C PRO A 141 2.49 -3.07 16.54
N GLU A 142 1.89 -4.14 17.08
CA GLU A 142 0.99 -4.04 18.24
C GLU A 142 1.64 -3.31 19.43
N SER A 143 2.96 -3.43 19.60
CA SER A 143 3.72 -2.72 20.64
C SER A 143 3.61 -1.20 20.55
N MET A 144 3.39 -0.63 19.36
CA MET A 144 3.16 0.80 19.17
C MET A 144 1.71 1.23 19.50
N ILE A 145 0.79 0.28 19.65
CA ILE A 145 -0.62 0.52 20.01
C ILE A 145 -0.82 0.49 21.55
N VAL A 146 0.06 -0.22 22.27
CA VAL A 146 -0.11 -0.48 23.72
C VAL A 146 0.20 0.74 24.60
N GLU A 147 0.99 1.72 24.16
CA GLU A 147 1.29 2.91 24.97
C GLU A 147 0.08 3.82 25.24
N LYS A 148 -1.06 3.60 24.55
CA LYS A 148 -2.27 4.41 24.72
C LYS A 148 -3.26 3.89 25.78
N ASN A 149 -3.02 2.70 26.37
CA ASN A 149 -3.93 2.07 27.34
C ASN A 149 -3.47 2.16 28.81
N GLU A 150 -2.35 2.83 29.09
CA GLU A 150 -1.89 3.10 30.46
C GLU A 150 -1.61 4.61 30.67
N ALA A 151 -2.66 5.44 30.58
CA ALA A 151 -2.66 6.81 31.08
C ALA A 151 -4.04 7.19 31.66
#